data_AF-A0A970FTK8-F1
#
_entry.id   AF-A0A970FTK8-F1
#
_cell.length_a   1.000
_cell.length_b   1.000
_cell.length_c   1.000
_cell.angle_alpha   90.00
_cell.angle_beta   90.00
_cell.angle_gamma   90.00
#
_symmetry.space_group_name_H-M   'P 1'
#
loop_
_entity.id
_entity.type
_entity.pdbx_description
1 polymer ?
#
loop_
_entity_poly.entity_id
_entity_poly.type
_entity_poly.pdbx_seq_one_letter_code
_entity_poly.pdbx_strand_id
1 'polypeptide(L)'
;MTSRHKRILLIATLLVVLFFIAYSAFFRSYLDSDAYLLMAYEYTGHDPTIVDWQYPDFEIINHQGRLTIHIIFHTTEDMTRGPIGLYIDPFRKEVFDEDPRGAATAGSNSTS
;
A
#
# COMPACT_ATOMS: atom_id res chain seq x y z
N MET A 1 24.39 22.49 -35.40
CA MET A 1 23.03 22.35 -34.82
C MET A 1 22.17 23.54 -35.26
N THR A 2 21.14 23.31 -36.08
CA THR A 2 20.25 24.39 -36.55
C THR A 2 19.37 24.91 -35.42
N SER A 3 18.91 26.16 -35.49
CA SER A 3 18.08 26.80 -34.45
C SER A 3 16.80 26.01 -34.12
N ARG A 4 16.27 25.29 -35.11
CA ARG A 4 15.14 24.36 -34.97
C ARG A 4 15.45 23.17 -34.05
N HIS A 5 16.62 22.55 -34.17
CA HIS A 5 17.02 21.42 -33.31
C HIS A 5 17.19 21.86 -31.86
N LYS A 6 17.75 23.05 -31.61
CA LYS A 6 17.88 23.61 -30.26
C LYS A 6 16.53 23.85 -29.59
N ARG A 7 15.54 24.35 -30.35
CA ARG A 7 14.16 24.57 -29.85
C ARG A 7 13.44 23.26 -29.52
N ILE A 8 13.55 22.24 -30.38
CA ILE A 8 12.95 20.92 -30.13
C ILE A 8 13.55 20.28 -28.88
N LEU A 9 14.88 20.35 -28.75
CA LEU A 9 15.57 19.79 -27.59
C LEU A 9 15.16 20.51 -26.29
N LEU A 10 15.03 21.84 -26.31
CA LEU A 10 14.50 22.60 -25.18
C LEU A 10 13.07 22.21 -24.79
N ILE A 11 12.17 22.07 -25.77
CA ILE A 11 10.78 21.65 -25.53
C ILE A 11 10.74 20.24 -24.95
N ALA A 12 11.52 19.32 -25.51
CA ALA A 12 11.61 17.94 -25.01
C ALA A 12 12.11 17.90 -23.56
N THR A 13 13.18 18.64 -23.25
CA THR A 13 13.69 18.74 -21.87
C THR A 13 12.64 19.34 -20.93
N LEU A 14 11.94 20.40 -21.35
CA LEU A 14 10.87 21.01 -20.55
C LEU A 14 9.75 20.01 -20.26
N LEU A 15 9.31 19.25 -21.27
CA LEU A 15 8.28 18.23 -21.13
C LEU A 15 8.71 17.11 -20.19
N VAL A 16 9.96 16.66 -20.28
CA VAL A 16 10.51 15.64 -19.38
C VAL A 16 10.55 16.15 -17.94
N VAL A 17 10.99 17.40 -17.72
CA VAL A 17 11.00 18.01 -16.38
C VAL A 17 9.57 18.14 -15.83
N LEU A 18 8.63 18.63 -16.63
CA LEU A 18 7.22 18.73 -16.25
C LEU A 18 6.62 17.35 -15.94
N PHE A 19 6.95 16.32 -16.73
CA PHE A 19 6.54 14.96 -16.48
C PHE A 19 7.06 14.45 -15.13
N PHE A 20 8.33 14.66 -14.80
CA PHE A 20 8.88 14.25 -13.50
C PHE A 20 8.28 15.04 -12.33
N ILE A 21 7.98 16.33 -12.50
CA ILE A 21 7.29 17.12 -11.47
C ILE A 21 5.87 16.57 -11.24
N ALA A 22 5.11 16.33 -12.30
CA ALA A 22 3.77 15.76 -12.22
C ALA A 22 3.80 14.35 -11.61
N TYR A 23 4.74 13.51 -12.04
CA TYR A 23 4.97 12.18 -11.49
C TYR A 23 5.30 12.24 -9.99
N SER A 24 6.20 13.13 -9.58
CA SER A 24 6.58 13.31 -8.17
C SER A 24 5.40 13.81 -7.33
N ALA A 25 4.61 14.77 -7.84
CA ALA A 25 3.42 15.27 -7.17
C ALA A 25 2.33 14.19 -7.04
N PHE A 26 2.13 13.39 -8.10
CA PHE A 26 1.23 12.24 -8.09
C PHE A 26 1.68 11.20 -7.06
N PHE A 27 2.96 10.81 -7.08
CA PHE A 27 3.52 9.84 -6.14
C PHE A 27 3.39 10.31 -4.69
N ARG A 28 3.71 11.58 -4.39
CA ARG A 28 3.57 12.15 -3.04
C ARG A 28 2.13 12.23 -2.53
N SER A 29 1.15 12.44 -3.41
CA SER A 29 -0.26 12.57 -3.00
C SER A 29 -0.99 11.23 -2.92
N TYR A 30 -0.63 10.27 -3.78
CA TYR A 30 -1.24 8.95 -3.83
C TYR A 30 -0.54 7.92 -2.95
N LEU A 31 0.72 8.12 -2.56
CA LEU A 31 1.45 7.23 -1.65
C LEU A 31 1.80 7.98 -0.36
N ASP A 32 0.81 8.68 0.20
CA ASP A 32 0.88 9.15 1.57
C ASP A 32 0.79 7.94 2.51
N SER A 33 1.94 7.30 2.73
CA SER A 33 2.08 6.05 3.48
C SER A 33 1.39 6.12 4.83
N ASP A 34 1.53 7.26 5.52
CA ASP A 34 1.06 7.44 6.88
C ASP A 34 -0.47 7.39 6.94
N ALA A 35 -1.15 7.94 5.93
CA ALA A 35 -2.60 7.88 5.83
C ALA A 35 -3.12 6.45 5.60
N TYR A 36 -2.42 5.66 4.78
CA TYR A 36 -2.79 4.25 4.57
C TYR A 36 -2.53 3.39 5.80
N LEU A 37 -1.41 3.62 6.48
CA LEU A 37 -1.03 2.91 7.70
C LEU A 37 -2.02 3.18 8.83
N LEU A 38 -2.37 4.46 9.04
CA LEU A 38 -3.34 4.84 10.06
C LEU A 38 -4.73 4.22 9.76
N MET A 39 -5.20 4.32 8.51
CA MET A 39 -6.48 3.72 8.11
C MET A 39 -6.49 2.21 8.30
N ALA A 40 -5.42 1.52 7.90
CA ALA A 40 -5.26 0.09 8.06
C ALA A 40 -5.26 -0.30 9.55
N TYR A 41 -4.56 0.46 10.40
CA TYR A 41 -4.54 0.23 11.84
C TYR A 41 -5.90 0.49 12.50
N GLU A 42 -6.59 1.57 12.11
CA GLU A 42 -7.96 1.87 12.55
C GLU A 42 -8.93 0.74 12.16
N TYR A 43 -8.78 0.17 10.96
CA TYR A 43 -9.59 -0.95 10.49
C TYR A 43 -9.45 -2.20 11.36
N THR A 44 -8.26 -2.48 11.88
CA THR A 44 -8.06 -3.59 12.83
C THR A 44 -8.72 -3.38 14.20
N GLY A 45 -9.32 -2.20 14.44
CA GLY A 45 -9.84 -1.83 15.75
C GLY A 45 -8.74 -1.53 16.75
N HIS A 46 -7.55 -1.13 16.28
CA HIS A 46 -6.35 -0.91 17.09
C HIS A 46 -5.95 -2.18 17.86
N ASP A 47 -5.84 -3.30 17.16
CA ASP A 47 -5.52 -4.59 17.79
C ASP A 47 -4.22 -4.46 18.62
N PRO A 48 -4.28 -4.69 19.95
CA PRO A 48 -3.15 -4.49 20.84
C PRO A 48 -2.05 -5.54 20.65
N THR A 49 -2.32 -6.61 19.90
CA THR A 49 -1.32 -7.64 19.58
C THR A 49 -0.37 -7.18 18.48
N ILE A 50 -0.72 -6.14 17.70
CA ILE A 50 0.15 -5.60 16.66
C ILE A 50 1.41 -5.00 17.30
N VAL A 51 2.57 -5.49 16.89
CA VAL A 51 3.87 -5.11 17.46
C VAL A 51 4.28 -3.72 17.03
N ASP A 52 4.16 -3.44 15.73
CA ASP A 52 4.51 -2.16 15.12
C ASP A 52 3.60 -1.89 13.92
N TRP A 53 2.64 -0.99 14.12
CA TRP A 53 1.72 -0.59 13.05
C TRP A 53 2.30 0.52 12.16
N GLN A 54 3.37 1.20 12.58
CA GLN A 54 3.98 2.30 11.81
C GLN A 54 4.95 1.77 10.76
N TYR A 55 5.52 0.59 10.99
CA TYR A 55 6.46 -0.07 10.08
C TYR A 55 6.04 -1.51 9.75
N PRO A 56 4.85 -1.73 9.16
CA PRO A 56 4.47 -3.06 8.70
C PRO A 56 5.20 -3.45 7.42
N ASP A 57 5.18 -4.74 7.13
CA ASP A 57 5.56 -5.22 5.81
C ASP A 57 4.48 -4.84 4.80
N PHE A 58 4.88 -4.49 3.57
CA PHE A 58 3.93 -4.19 2.52
C PHE A 58 4.40 -4.68 1.15
N GLU A 59 3.44 -5.05 0.33
CA GLU A 59 3.66 -5.53 -1.03
C GLU A 59 2.65 -4.87 -1.98
N ILE A 60 3.11 -4.54 -3.19
CA ILE A 60 2.20 -4.07 -4.25
C ILE A 60 1.93 -5.25 -5.16
N ILE A 61 0.72 -5.78 -5.09
CA ILE A 61 0.31 -6.97 -5.82
C ILE A 61 -0.90 -6.69 -6.69
N ASN A 62 -1.16 -7.60 -7.64
CA ASN A 62 -2.44 -7.64 -8.32
C ASN A 62 -3.34 -8.64 -7.58
N HIS A 63 -4.33 -8.14 -6.86
CA HIS A 63 -5.32 -8.96 -6.15
C HIS A 63 -6.68 -8.80 -6.83
N GLN A 64 -7.30 -9.91 -7.23
CA GLN A 64 -8.62 -9.92 -7.91
C GLN A 64 -8.71 -9.00 -9.15
N GLY A 65 -7.61 -8.83 -9.89
CA GLY A 65 -7.56 -7.98 -11.08
C GLY A 65 -7.37 -6.48 -10.79
N ARG A 66 -7.06 -6.12 -9.55
CA ARG A 66 -6.85 -4.74 -9.09
C ARG A 66 -5.43 -4.56 -8.57
N LEU A 67 -4.81 -3.43 -8.91
CA LEU A 67 -3.57 -3.01 -8.27
C LEU A 67 -3.86 -2.70 -6.80
N THR A 68 -3.19 -3.40 -5.90
CA THR A 68 -3.53 -3.45 -4.48
C THR A 68 -2.27 -3.28 -3.65
N ILE A 69 -2.37 -2.53 -2.56
CA ILE A 69 -1.35 -2.49 -1.52
C ILE A 69 -1.76 -3.54 -0.48
N HIS A 70 -0.96 -4.57 -0.32
CA HIS A 70 -1.11 -5.56 0.73
C HIS A 70 -0.25 -5.13 1.91
N ILE A 71 -0.88 -4.80 3.05
CA ILE A 71 -0.19 -4.44 4.31
C ILE A 71 -0.26 -5.63 5.25
N ILE A 72 0.85 -6.00 5.86
CA ILE A 72 0.99 -7.14 6.76
C ILE A 72 1.46 -6.62 8.12
N PHE A 73 0.55 -6.67 9.10
CA PHE A 73 0.87 -6.36 10.49
C PHE A 73 1.34 -7.63 11.21
N HIS A 74 2.58 -7.57 11.70
CA HIS A 74 3.10 -8.57 12.62
C HIS A 74 2.51 -8.37 14.01
N THR A 75 2.10 -9.49 14.61
CA THR A 75 1.49 -9.56 15.92
C THR A 75 2.37 -10.34 16.89
N THR A 76 2.19 -10.12 18.19
CA THR A 76 2.79 -10.95 19.25
C THR A 76 2.34 -12.42 19.17
N GLU A 77 1.26 -12.68 18.44
CA GLU A 77 0.62 -13.98 18.27
C GLU A 77 0.86 -14.56 16.86
N ASP A 78 1.85 -14.07 16.10
CA ASP A 78 2.10 -14.53 14.72
C ASP A 78 2.29 -16.04 14.59
N MET A 79 2.86 -16.69 15.62
CA MET A 79 3.04 -18.14 15.61
C MET A 79 1.75 -18.93 15.87
N THR A 80 0.74 -18.31 16.50
CA THR A 80 -0.51 -18.97 16.90
C THR A 80 -1.70 -18.55 16.03
N ARG A 81 -1.74 -17.29 15.58
CA ARG A 81 -2.83 -16.72 14.78
C ARG A 81 -2.41 -16.31 13.38
N GLY A 82 -1.12 -16.13 13.15
CA GLY A 82 -0.60 -15.57 11.91
C GLY A 82 -0.70 -14.03 11.91
N PRO A 83 0.02 -13.37 10.99
CA PRO A 83 -0.05 -11.92 10.85
C PRO A 83 -1.40 -11.47 10.28
N ILE A 84 -1.76 -10.22 10.53
CA ILE A 84 -2.97 -9.59 9.98
C ILE A 84 -2.61 -8.96 8.64
N GLY A 85 -3.11 -9.53 7.55
CA GLY A 85 -2.94 -8.98 6.21
C GLY A 85 -4.17 -8.21 5.75
N LEU A 86 -4.00 -7.01 5.18
CA LEU A 86 -5.07 -6.17 4.67
C LEU A 86 -4.79 -5.77 3.21
N TYR A 87 -5.82 -5.84 2.36
CA TYR A 87 -5.76 -5.42 0.97
C TYR A 87 -6.42 -4.05 0.79
N ILE A 88 -5.61 -3.09 0.33
CA ILE A 88 -6.00 -1.69 0.22
C ILE A 88 -6.02 -1.27 -1.25
N ASP A 89 -7.11 -0.60 -1.66
CA ASP A 89 -7.21 0.04 -2.96
C ASP A 89 -6.49 1.40 -2.91
N PRO A 90 -5.36 1.57 -3.62
CA PRO A 90 -4.56 2.80 -3.57
C PRO A 90 -5.25 4.00 -4.24
N PHE A 91 -6.29 3.77 -5.04
CA PHE A 91 -7.01 4.84 -5.73
C PHE A 91 -8.18 5.34 -4.90
N ARG A 92 -8.86 4.43 -4.21
CA ARG A 92 -10.01 4.73 -3.36
C ARG A 92 -9.65 5.01 -1.91
N LYS A 93 -8.44 4.63 -1.48
CA LYS A 93 -7.99 4.74 -0.10
C LYS A 93 -8.95 4.04 0.86
N GLU A 94 -9.24 2.77 0.56
CA GLU A 94 -10.12 1.93 1.37
C GLU A 94 -9.55 0.51 1.47
N VAL A 95 -9.72 -0.11 2.65
CA VAL A 95 -9.52 -1.56 2.83
C VAL A 95 -10.73 -2.25 2.19
N PHE A 96 -10.48 -3.19 1.26
CA PHE A 96 -11.56 -3.87 0.54
C PHE A 96 -11.59 -5.38 0.75
N ASP A 97 -10.50 -5.96 1.26
CA ASP A 97 -10.40 -7.39 1.55
C ASP A 97 -9.32 -7.64 2.62
N GLU A 98 -9.38 -8.80 3.27
CA GLU A 98 -8.43 -9.23 4.31
C GLU A 98 -7.69 -10.49 3.85
N ASP A 99 -6.41 -10.64 4.19
CA ASP A 99 -5.67 -11.87 3.91
C ASP A 99 -6.20 -12.99 4.83
N PRO A 100 -6.75 -14.09 4.27
CA PRO A 100 -7.32 -15.18 5.04
C PRO A 100 -6.29 -15.92 5.91
N ARG A 101 -4.98 -15.69 5.73
CA ARG A 101 -3.92 -16.28 6.55
C ARG A 101 -4.02 -15.94 8.04
N GLY A 102 -4.53 -14.76 8.40
CA GLY A 102 -4.81 -14.41 9.80
C GLY A 102 -6.11 -15.02 10.34
N ALA A 103 -7.10 -15.26 9.46
CA ALA A 103 -8.41 -15.82 9.84
C ALA A 103 -8.37 -17.35 10.04
N ALA A 104 -7.48 -18.05 9.33
CA ALA A 104 -7.41 -19.51 9.32
C ALA A 104 -7.07 -20.14 10.70
N THR A 105 -6.43 -19.38 11.60
CA THR A 105 -6.02 -19.90 12.92
C THR A 105 -6.91 -19.42 14.07
N ALA A 106 -7.77 -18.42 13.86
CA ALA A 106 -8.78 -18.03 14.85
C ALA A 106 -10.03 -18.95 14.85
N GLY A 107 -10.25 -19.73 13.79
CA GLY A 107 -11.44 -20.57 13.61
C GLY A 107 -11.31 -22.06 13.94
N SER A 108 -10.12 -22.59 14.20
CA SER A 108 -9.93 -24.06 14.32
C SER A 108 -10.14 -24.65 15.73
N ASN A 109 -10.59 -23.85 16.71
CA ASN A 109 -10.95 -24.32 18.06
C ASN A 109 -12.46 -24.43 18.29
N SER A 110 -13.24 -24.82 17.27
CA SER A 110 -14.68 -25.05 17.46
C SER A 110 -15.25 -26.19 16.60
N THR A 111 -14.66 -27.39 16.64
CA THR A 111 -15.50 -28.60 16.61
C THR A 111 -14.78 -29.83 17.18
N SER A 112 -15.50 -30.46 18.12
CA SER A 112 -15.33 -31.72 18.84
C SER A 112 -14.60 -32.87 18.17
#